data_AF-A0A822FWD6-F1
#
_entry.id   AF-A0A822FWD6-F1
#
_cell.length_a   1.000
_cell.length_b   1.000
_cell.length_c   1.000
_cell.angle_alpha   90.00
_cell.angle_beta   90.00
_cell.angle_gamma   90.00
#
_symmetry.space_group_name_H-M   'P 1'
#
loop_
_entity.id
_entity.type
_entity.pdbx_description
1 polymer ?
#
loop_
_entity_poly.entity_id
_entity_poly.type
_entity_poly.pdbx_seq_one_letter_code
_entity_poly.pdbx_strand_id
1 'polypeptide(L)' 'FFLYSGAVPSPFDCYLVNRGLKTLAVRMKQHMASALTIAQYFEKSKYIERVIYPGLESHPQYALYKEQMSGFSGMISMYL' A
#
# COMPACT_ATOMS: atom_id res chain seq x y z
N PHE A 1 16.87 -27.77 20.06
CA PHE A 1 17.80 -27.70 18.92
C PHE A 1 17.14 -26.86 17.80
N PHE A 2 17.00 -25.53 17.97
CA PHE A 2 16.29 -24.63 17.03
C PHE A 2 17.14 -23.42 16.58
N LEU A 3 18.45 -23.46 16.81
CA LEU A 3 19.38 -22.36 16.48
C LEU A 3 19.84 -22.35 15.00
N TYR A 4 19.26 -23.15 14.11
CA TYR A 4 19.81 -23.46 12.77
C TYR A 4 18.90 -23.17 11.57
N SER A 5 17.81 -22.42 11.72
CA SER A 5 16.87 -22.25 10.60
C SER A 5 17.51 -21.61 9.36
N GLY A 6 18.61 -20.86 9.49
CA GLY A 6 19.55 -20.56 8.39
C GLY A 6 18.96 -19.87 7.16
N ALA A 7 17.71 -19.41 7.21
CA ALA A 7 16.98 -18.77 6.13
C ALA A 7 17.43 -17.31 5.96
N VAL A 8 18.74 -17.13 5.74
CA VAL A 8 19.35 -15.84 5.47
C VAL A 8 19.19 -15.52 3.98
N PRO A 9 18.86 -14.26 3.63
CA PRO A 9 18.78 -13.85 2.24
C PRO A 9 20.16 -13.87 1.57
N SER A 10 20.18 -14.11 0.26
CA SER A 10 21.41 -13.95 -0.53
C SER A 10 21.94 -12.52 -0.39
N PRO A 11 23.26 -12.30 -0.25
CA PRO A 11 23.85 -10.96 -0.25
C PRO A 11 23.47 -10.13 -1.48
N PHE A 12 23.25 -10.78 -2.63
CA PHE A 12 22.80 -10.10 -3.84
C PHE A 12 21.34 -9.62 -3.73
N ASP A 13 20.45 -10.39 -3.11
CA ASP A 13 19.07 -9.96 -2.85
C ASP A 13 19.05 -8.78 -1.88
N CYS A 14 19.89 -8.81 -0.85
CA CYS A 14 20.09 -7.67 0.06
C CYS A 14 20.53 -6.41 -0.70
N TYR A 15 21.46 -6.54 -1.65
CA TYR A 15 21.87 -5.44 -2.52
C TYR A 15 20.70 -4.92 -3.38
N LEU A 16 19.90 -5.81 -3.98
CA LEU A 16 18.75 -5.42 -4.80
C LEU A 16 17.66 -4.71 -3.98
N VAL A 17 17.36 -5.19 -2.77
CA VAL A 17 16.45 -4.51 -1.84
C VAL A 17 16.99 -3.14 -1.50
N ASN A 18 18.26 -3.03 -1.10
CA ASN A 18 18.88 -1.74 -0.76
C ASN A 18 18.91 -0.76 -1.95
N ARG A 19 19.12 -1.26 -3.17
CA ARG A 19 18.98 -0.47 -4.40
C ARG A 19 17.53 0.02 -4.57
N GLY A 20 16.54 -0.84 -4.34
CA GLY A 20 15.13 -0.48 -4.38
C GLY A 20 14.70 0.53 -3.31
N LEU A 21 15.34 0.51 -2.14
CA LEU A 21 15.08 1.47 -1.06
C LEU A 21 15.41 2.91 -1.46
N LYS A 22 16.40 3.12 -2.34
CA LYS A 22 16.79 4.47 -2.80
C LYS A 22 15.65 5.23 -3.48
N THR A 23 14.67 4.52 -4.06
CA THR A 23 13.50 5.12 -4.71
C THR A 23 12.20 4.87 -3.96
N LEU A 24 12.26 4.34 -2.73
CA LEU A 24 11.05 3.99 -1.98
C LEU A 24 10.14 5.19 -1.77
N ALA A 25 10.67 6.33 -1.33
CA ALA A 25 9.87 7.53 -1.06
C ALA A 25 9.10 8.03 -2.29
N VAL A 26 9.77 8.12 -3.45
CA VAL A 26 9.13 8.58 -4.70
C VAL A 26 8.12 7.58 -5.23
N ARG A 27 8.39 6.27 -5.12
CA ARG A 27 7.44 5.23 -5.53
C ARG A 27 6.20 5.24 -4.63
N MET A 28 6.37 5.32 -3.31
CA MET A 28 5.24 5.32 -2.37
C MET A 28 4.36 6.55 -2.53
N LYS A 29 4.95 7.73 -2.77
CA LYS A 29 4.20 8.95 -3.09
C LYS A 29 3.35 8.76 -4.36
N GLN A 30 3.92 8.18 -5.41
CA GLN A 30 3.20 7.91 -6.64
C GLN A 30 2.12 6.84 -6.46
N HIS A 31 2.40 5.75 -5.74
CA HIS A 31 1.43 4.70 -5.42
C HIS A 31 0.21 5.27 -4.69
N MET A 32 0.43 6.10 -3.67
CA MET A 32 -0.64 6.77 -2.93
C MET A 32 -1.50 7.65 -3.83
N ALA A 33 -0.86 8.50 -4.65
CA ALA A 33 -1.56 9.43 -5.54
C ALA A 33 -2.39 8.68 -6.59
N SER A 34 -1.78 7.72 -7.27
CA SER A 34 -2.47 6.87 -8.25
C SER A 34 -3.62 6.10 -7.62
N ALA A 35 -3.40 5.49 -6.45
CA ALA A 35 -4.44 4.70 -5.79
C ALA A 35 -5.61 5.56 -5.33
N LEU A 36 -5.37 6.76 -4.81
CA LEU A 36 -6.46 7.67 -4.44
C LEU A 36 -7.32 8.04 -5.65
N THR A 37 -6.69 8.38 -6.78
CA THR A 37 -7.42 8.68 -8.03
C THR A 37 -8.26 7.49 -8.50
N ILE A 38 -7.68 6.29 -8.50
CA ILE A 38 -8.38 5.06 -8.93
C ILE A 38 -9.53 4.73 -7.97
N ALA A 39 -9.30 4.81 -6.66
CA ALA A 39 -10.30 4.53 -5.65
C ALA A 39 -11.50 5.49 -5.75
N GLN A 40 -11.25 6.79 -5.91
CA GLN A 40 -12.30 7.80 -6.11
C GLN A 40 -13.07 7.62 -7.43
N TYR A 41 -12.39 7.14 -8.47
CA TYR A 41 -13.05 6.82 -9.74
C TYR A 41 -14.02 5.64 -9.57
N PHE A 42 -13.56 4.56 -8.94
CA PHE A 42 -14.40 3.37 -8.73
C PHE A 42 -15.51 3.59 -7.70
N GLU A 43 -15.30 4.43 -6.69
CA GLU A 43 -16.34 4.77 -5.71
C GLU A 43 -17.58 5.43 -6.35
N LYS A 44 -17.40 6.08 -7.51
CA LYS A 44 -18.48 6.69 -8.29
C LYS A 44 -19.07 5.78 -9.37
N SER A 45 -18.48 4.60 -9.57
CA SER A 45 -18.91 3.68 -10.61
C SER A 45 -20.16 2.91 -10.19
N LYS A 46 -21.16 2.87 -11.06
CA LYS A 46 -22.39 2.06 -10.86
C LYS A 46 -22.18 0.54 -10.93
N TYR A 47 -21.00 0.11 -11.34
CA TYR A 47 -20.64 -1.30 -11.52
C TYR A 47 -19.85 -1.88 -10.35
N ILE A 48 -19.56 -1.07 -9.34
CA ILE A 48 -18.77 -1.44 -8.16
C ILE A 48 -19.68 -1.28 -6.95
N GLU A 49 -19.96 -2.37 -6.25
CA GLU A 49 -20.75 -2.33 -5.02
C GLU A 49 -20.06 -1.49 -3.93
N ARG A 50 -18.75 -1.70 -3.74
CA ARG A 50 -17.99 -1.04 -2.67
C ARG A 50 -16.49 -1.01 -2.96
N VAL A 51 -15.86 0.11 -2.65
CA VAL A 51 -14.39 0.28 -2.64
C VAL A 51 -13.90 0.32 -1.20
N ILE A 52 -12.81 -0.41 -0.92
CA ILE A 52 -12.09 -0.38 0.35
C ILE A 52 -10.72 0.21 0.08
N TYR A 53 -10.52 1.46 0.49
CA TYR A 53 -9.24 2.14 0.45
C TYR A 53 -9.09 3.07 1.67
N PRO A 54 -8.04 2.93 2.50
CA PRO A 54 -7.85 3.76 3.70
C PRO A 54 -7.78 5.27 3.43
N GLY A 55 -7.47 5.68 2.20
CA GLY A 55 -7.43 7.09 1.81
C GLY A 55 -8.77 7.71 1.43
N LEU A 56 -9.87 6.93 1.36
CA LEU A 56 -11.22 7.45 1.17
C LEU A 56 -11.86 7.80 2.52
N GLU A 57 -12.58 8.92 2.58
CA GLU A 57 -13.35 9.30 3.78
C GLU A 57 -14.48 8.31 4.10
N SER A 58 -14.95 7.57 3.09
CA SER A 58 -15.92 6.47 3.25
C SER A 58 -15.37 5.26 4.00
N HIS A 59 -14.04 5.16 4.17
CA HIS A 59 -13.44 4.07 4.92
C HIS A 59 -13.79 4.19 6.42
N PRO A 60 -14.32 3.13 7.09
CA PRO A 60 -14.78 3.21 8.48
C PRO A 60 -13.72 3.69 9.48
N GLN A 61 -12.45 3.43 9.18
CA GLN A 61 -11.29 3.79 10.00
C GLN A 61 -10.46 4.95 9.41
N TYR A 62 -11.02 5.77 8.51
CA TYR A 62 -10.29 6.85 7.84
C TYR A 62 -9.55 7.78 8.83
N ALA A 63 -10.24 8.23 9.89
CA ALA A 63 -9.66 9.12 10.90
C ALA A 63 -8.46 8.47 11.62
N LEU A 64 -8.59 7.19 12.01
CA LEU A 64 -7.52 6.43 12.63
C LEU A 64 -6.32 6.26 11.69
N TYR A 65 -6.56 5.94 10.42
CA TYR A 65 -5.48 5.82 9.43
C TYR A 65 -4.76 7.15 9.20
N LYS A 66 -5.50 8.27 9.18
CA LYS A 66 -4.91 9.61 9.06
C LYS A 66 -4.05 9.99 10.27
N GLU A 67 -4.41 9.53 11.47
CA GLU A 67 -3.64 9.77 12.68
C GLU A 67 -2.37 8.91 12.74
N GLN A 68 -2.47 7.61 12.42
CA GLN A 68 -1.35 6.67 12.60
C GLN A 68 -0.40 6.58 11.40
N MET A 69 -0.84 6.95 10.18
CA MET A 69 -0.06 6.79 8.95
C MET A 69 0.39 8.13 8.38
N SER A 70 1.61 8.17 7.85
CA SER A 70 2.14 9.34 7.13
C SER A 70 1.62 9.47 5.68
N GLY A 71 0.78 8.54 5.24
CA GLY A 71 0.28 8.40 3.88
C GLY A 71 -0.31 7.00 3.67
N PHE A 72 -0.93 6.80 2.50
CA PHE A 72 -1.59 5.54 2.16
C PHE A 72 -0.77 4.73 1.14
N SER A 73 -1.03 3.43 1.05
CA SER A 73 -0.34 2.56 0.09
C SER A 73 -1.01 2.59 -1.29
N GLY A 74 -0.51 1.78 -2.23
CA GLY A 74 -1.16 1.57 -3.52
C GLY A 74 -2.28 0.52 -3.51
N MET A 75 -2.62 -0.05 -2.34
CA MET A 75 -3.52 -1.21 -2.25
C MET A 75 -4.98 -0.77 -2.23
N ILE A 76 -5.77 -1.31 -3.14
CA ILE A 76 -7.22 -1.09 -3.23
C ILE A 76 -7.89 -2.46 -3.27
N SER A 77 -8.99 -2.63 -2.54
CA SER A 77 -9.87 -3.79 -2.67
C SER A 77 -11.27 -3.33 -3.01
N MET A 78 -12.04 -4.17 -3.71
CA MET A 78 -13.37 -3.80 -4.20
C MET A 78 -14.29 -5.02 -4.29
N TYR A 79 -15.57 -4.79 -4.09
CA TYR A 79 -16.65 -5.72 -4.40
C TYR A 79 -17.27 -5.28 -5.73
N LEU A 80 -17.45 -6.22 -6.64
CA LEU A 80 -18.09 -6.00 -7.95
C LEU A 80 -19.60 -6.07 -7.81
#